data_AF-J9BWH2-F1
#
_entry.id   AF-J9BWH2-F1
#
_cell.length_a   1.000
_cell.length_b   1.000
_cell.length_c   1.000
_cell.angle_alpha   90.00
_cell.angle_beta   90.00
_cell.angle_gamma   90.00
#
_symmetry.space_group_name_H-M   'P 1'
#
loop_
_entity.id
_entity.type
_entity.pdbx_description
1 polymer ?
#
loop_
_entity_poly.entity_id
_entity_poly.type
_entity_poly.pdbx_seq_one_letter_code
_entity_poly.pdbx_strand_id
1 'polypeptide(L)'
;SQTLRNELFDKIADFGKEEMDRFSVPSLIVRTTEDVRQVQLLFAMGLQILVKAPIMAAWAVVKIVGKSWELSVVTAGFVVALLAMMVIVLIVLLPRFKRVQKLMDQMNTIARENLSGISVVHAFNAEDYQNEKFRRANDELTKTQMFNQHTFALLLPAMTLGMS
;
A
#
# COMPACT_ATOMS: atom_id res chain seq x y z
N SER A 1 9.85 8.63 20.05
CA SER A 1 8.68 7.75 19.81
C SER A 1 7.86 7.54 21.08
N GLN A 2 8.51 7.26 22.22
CA GLN A 2 7.82 7.14 23.51
C GLN A 2 7.02 8.39 23.90
N THR A 3 7.59 9.58 23.71
CA THR A 3 6.94 10.86 24.07
C THR A 3 5.59 11.05 23.37
N LEU A 4 5.54 10.86 22.04
CA LEU A 4 4.31 11.00 21.26
C LEU A 4 3.25 9.95 21.65
N ARG A 5 3.67 8.72 21.97
CA ARG A 5 2.74 7.69 22.45
C ARG A 5 2.20 8.02 23.84
N ASN A 6 3.05 8.50 24.74
CA ASN A 6 2.64 8.85 26.10
C ASN A 6 1.68 10.05 26.08
N GLU A 7 1.99 11.11 25.32
CA GLU A 7 1.09 12.26 25.16
C GLU A 7 -0.27 11.88 24.57
N LEU A 8 -0.30 10.99 23.57
CA LEU A 8 -1.55 10.46 23.02
C LEU A 8 -2.31 9.60 24.02
N PHE A 9 -1.60 8.77 24.78
CA PHE A 9 -2.21 7.91 25.79
C PHE A 9 -2.84 8.73 26.92
N ASP A 10 -2.12 9.71 27.45
CA ASP A 10 -2.61 10.62 28.49
C ASP A 10 -3.84 11.39 27.99
N LYS A 11 -3.82 11.84 26.72
CA LYS A 11 -4.96 12.52 26.12
C LYS A 11 -6.20 11.63 25.97
N ILE A 12 -6.02 10.36 25.64
CA ILE A 12 -7.11 9.38 25.51
C ILE A 12 -7.64 8.96 26.89
N ALA A 13 -6.77 8.90 27.89
CA ALA A 13 -7.17 8.59 29.27
C ALA A 13 -8.09 9.68 29.85
N ASP A 14 -7.96 10.92 29.39
CA ASP A 14 -8.82 12.05 29.76
C ASP A 14 -10.14 12.12 28.97
N PHE A 15 -10.39 11.21 28.01
CA PHE A 15 -11.61 11.28 27.18
C PHE A 15 -12.88 10.95 27.94
N GLY A 16 -13.89 11.80 27.76
CA GLY A 16 -15.24 11.58 28.27
C GLY A 16 -16.04 10.57 27.44
N LYS A 17 -17.24 10.23 27.92
CA LYS A 17 -18.14 9.27 27.25
C LYS A 17 -18.53 9.69 25.83
N GLU A 18 -18.75 10.98 25.61
CA GLU A 18 -19.11 11.56 24.31
C GLU A 18 -17.97 11.44 23.27
N GLU A 19 -16.73 11.60 23.71
CA GLU A 19 -15.54 11.44 22.85
C GLU A 19 -15.27 9.96 22.55
N MET A 20 -15.52 9.08 23.52
CA MET A 20 -15.43 7.63 23.37
C MET A 20 -16.46 7.10 22.36
N ASP A 21 -17.70 7.64 22.38
CA ASP A 21 -18.74 7.30 21.41
C ASP A 21 -18.41 7.83 20.00
N ARG A 22 -17.74 8.99 19.90
CA ARG A 22 -17.33 9.57 18.62
C ARG A 22 -16.18 8.81 17.95
N PHE A 23 -15.17 8.38 18.71
CA PHE A 23 -13.96 7.77 18.15
C PHE A 23 -13.92 6.24 18.24
N SER A 24 -14.75 5.63 19.10
CA SER A 24 -14.77 4.21 19.45
C SER A 24 -13.43 3.67 19.99
N VAL A 25 -13.49 2.84 21.02
CA VAL A 25 -12.29 2.21 21.62
C VAL A 25 -11.41 1.49 20.58
N PRO A 26 -11.93 0.71 19.62
CA PRO A 26 -11.11 0.03 18.62
C PRO A 26 -10.31 1.00 17.73
N SER A 27 -10.90 2.12 17.31
CA SER A 27 -10.18 3.08 16.45
C SER A 27 -9.11 3.85 17.22
N LEU A 28 -9.32 4.13 18.51
CA LEU A 28 -8.30 4.72 19.38
C LEU A 28 -7.08 3.80 19.59
N ILE A 29 -7.29 2.48 19.68
CA ILE A 29 -6.19 1.49 19.75
C ILE A 29 -5.34 1.55 18.47
N VAL A 30 -5.98 1.53 17.29
CA VAL A 30 -5.28 1.60 16.01
C VAL A 30 -4.51 2.91 15.88
N ARG A 31 -5.11 4.05 16.25
CA ARG A 31 -4.44 5.36 16.21
C ARG A 31 -3.21 5.44 17.11
N THR A 32 -3.29 4.90 18.32
CA THR A 32 -2.19 4.96 19.30
C THR A 32 -1.04 4.03 18.94
N THR A 33 -1.35 2.92 18.27
CA THR A 33 -0.36 1.88 17.93
C THR A 33 0.20 2.08 16.52
N GLU A 34 -0.68 2.04 15.52
CA GLU A 34 -0.35 1.96 14.11
C GLU A 34 -0.08 3.34 13.50
N ASP A 35 -0.93 4.34 13.75
CA ASP A 35 -0.72 5.68 13.16
C ASP A 35 0.57 6.31 13.69
N VAL A 36 0.84 6.20 15.01
CA VAL A 36 2.10 6.68 15.60
C VAL A 36 3.32 5.99 14.99
N ARG A 37 3.22 4.69 14.71
CA ARG A 37 4.29 3.93 14.06
C ARG A 37 4.51 4.39 12.63
N GLN A 38 3.45 4.67 11.87
CA GLN A 38 3.57 5.20 10.51
C GLN A 38 4.19 6.60 10.48
N VAL A 39 3.76 7.49 11.37
CA VAL A 39 4.36 8.82 11.55
C VAL A 39 5.84 8.67 11.90
N GLN A 40 6.18 7.76 12.81
CA GLN A 40 7.57 7.49 13.16
C GLN A 40 8.39 7.02 11.94
N LEU A 41 7.86 6.11 11.13
CA LEU A 41 8.54 5.62 9.93
C LEU A 41 8.74 6.75 8.90
N LEU A 42 7.74 7.62 8.73
CA LEU A 42 7.81 8.79 7.87
C LEU A 42 8.94 9.74 8.30
N PHE A 43 9.08 10.01 9.60
CA PHE A 43 10.19 10.83 10.10
C PHE A 43 11.54 10.11 10.03
N ALA A 44 11.59 8.83 10.40
CA ALA A 44 12.84 8.07 10.48
C ALA A 44 13.45 7.80 9.10
N MET A 45 12.62 7.43 8.12
CA MET A 45 13.06 7.05 6.77
C MET A 45 12.60 8.03 5.71
N GLY A 46 11.34 8.48 5.76
CA GLY A 46 10.77 9.36 4.74
C GLY A 46 11.53 10.68 4.63
N LEU A 47 11.86 11.32 5.76
CA LEU A 47 12.66 12.55 5.76
C LEU A 47 14.06 12.32 5.16
N GLN A 48 14.69 11.18 5.47
CA GLN A 48 15.99 10.84 4.88
C GLN A 48 15.90 10.68 3.36
N ILE A 49 14.85 10.03 2.85
CA ILE A 49 14.66 9.85 1.41
C ILE A 49 14.40 11.21 0.74
N LEU A 50 13.51 12.03 1.31
CA LEU A 50 13.17 13.36 0.78
C LEU A 50 14.36 14.30 0.70
N VAL A 51 15.31 14.22 1.63
CA VAL A 51 16.51 15.06 1.63
C VAL A 51 17.65 14.42 0.84
N LYS A 52 17.96 13.13 1.06
CA LYS A 52 19.10 12.47 0.40
C LYS A 52 18.88 12.26 -1.09
N ALA A 53 17.68 11.89 -1.54
CA ALA A 53 17.41 11.62 -2.95
C ALA A 53 17.72 12.82 -3.87
N PRO A 54 17.23 14.06 -3.62
CA PRO A 54 17.55 15.19 -4.47
C PRO A 54 19.01 15.62 -4.36
N ILE A 55 19.62 15.52 -3.16
CA ILE A 55 21.05 15.81 -2.99
C ILE A 55 21.89 14.83 -3.83
N MET A 56 21.59 13.53 -3.76
CA MET A 56 22.29 12.51 -4.56
C MET A 56 22.08 12.71 -6.05
N ALA A 57 20.86 13.06 -6.48
CA ALA A 57 20.56 13.35 -7.88
C ALA A 57 21.38 14.55 -8.39
N ALA A 58 21.40 15.66 -7.63
CA ALA A 58 22.21 16.84 -7.96
C ALA A 58 23.71 16.49 -7.98
N TRP A 59 24.19 15.75 -7.00
CA TRP A 59 25.59 15.34 -6.91
C TRP A 59 26.00 14.41 -8.06
N ALA A 60 25.12 13.50 -8.48
CA ALA A 60 25.33 12.66 -9.64
C ALA A 60 25.47 13.49 -10.92
N VAL A 61 24.57 14.45 -11.17
CA VAL A 61 24.64 15.35 -12.33
C VAL A 61 25.95 16.13 -12.37
N VAL A 62 26.36 16.73 -11.24
CA VAL A 62 27.62 17.49 -11.14
C VAL A 62 28.83 16.60 -11.45
N LYS A 63 28.87 15.38 -10.90
CA LYS A 63 30.01 14.46 -11.10
C LYS A 63 30.08 13.92 -12.53
N ILE A 64 28.93 13.73 -13.18
CA ILE A 64 28.84 13.18 -14.54
C ILE A 64 29.34 14.21 -15.57
N VAL A 65 28.94 15.48 -15.42
CA VAL A 65 29.34 16.56 -16.34
C VAL A 65 30.85 16.79 -16.35
N GLY A 66 31.53 16.54 -15.23
CA GLY A 66 32.97 16.82 -15.07
C GLY A 66 33.95 15.73 -15.52
N LYS A 67 33.49 14.55 -16.01
CA LYS A 67 34.37 13.38 -16.22
C LYS A 67 34.68 13.08 -17.69
N SER A 68 33.65 12.86 -18.51
CA SER A 68 33.75 12.74 -19.97
C SER A 68 32.35 12.77 -20.61
N TRP A 69 32.21 13.39 -21.78
CA TRP A 69 30.94 13.53 -22.49
C TRP A 69 30.29 12.16 -22.80
N GLU A 70 31.09 11.16 -23.15
CA GLU A 70 30.65 9.81 -23.48
C GLU A 70 30.01 9.10 -22.27
N LEU A 71 30.64 9.16 -21.09
CA LEU A 71 30.07 8.58 -19.87
C LEU A 71 28.76 9.28 -19.47
N SER A 72 28.69 10.59 -19.71
CA SER A 72 27.53 11.42 -19.38
C SER A 72 26.30 11.04 -20.19
N VAL A 73 26.45 10.89 -21.49
CA VAL A 73 25.36 10.50 -22.39
C VAL A 73 24.87 9.08 -22.08
N VAL A 74 25.78 8.13 -21.85
CA VAL A 74 25.42 6.74 -21.51
C VAL A 74 24.66 6.69 -20.18
N THR A 75 25.14 7.39 -19.15
CA THR A 75 24.49 7.42 -17.84
C THR A 75 23.13 8.13 -17.89
N ALA A 76 23.03 9.23 -18.63
CA ALA A 76 21.76 9.94 -18.83
C ALA A 76 20.73 9.06 -19.56
N GLY A 77 21.14 8.34 -20.61
CA GLY A 77 20.28 7.39 -21.32
C GLY A 77 19.77 6.28 -20.40
N PHE A 78 20.64 5.76 -19.52
CA PHE A 78 20.26 4.75 -18.54
C PHE A 78 19.25 5.27 -17.50
N VAL A 79 19.45 6.48 -16.98
CA VAL A 79 18.50 7.14 -16.05
C VAL A 79 17.14 7.35 -16.72
N VAL A 80 17.12 7.79 -17.98
CA VAL A 80 15.87 7.95 -18.75
C VAL A 80 15.16 6.61 -18.94
N ALA A 81 15.88 5.54 -19.24
CA ALA A 81 15.32 4.20 -19.37
C ALA A 81 14.70 3.71 -18.04
N LEU A 82 15.37 3.93 -16.91
CA LEU A 82 14.83 3.61 -15.58
C LEU A 82 13.57 4.41 -15.26
N LEU A 83 13.55 5.71 -15.55
CA LEU A 83 12.36 6.56 -15.34
C LEU A 83 11.19 6.09 -16.22
N ALA A 84 11.44 5.74 -17.48
CA ALA A 84 10.43 5.23 -18.38
C ALA A 84 9.83 3.91 -17.86
N MET A 85 10.69 2.98 -17.40
CA MET A 85 10.25 1.74 -16.75
C MET A 85 9.34 2.02 -15.55
N MET A 86 9.74 2.95 -14.67
CA MET A 86 8.94 3.33 -13.49
C MET A 86 7.56 3.90 -13.86
N VAL A 87 7.50 4.75 -14.90
CA VAL A 87 6.23 5.32 -15.37
C VAL A 87 5.30 4.24 -15.93
N ILE A 88 5.82 3.31 -16.73
CA ILE A 88 5.04 2.18 -17.26
C ILE A 88 4.45 1.35 -16.11
N VAL A 89 5.28 1.06 -15.11
CA VAL A 89 4.92 0.33 -13.90
C VAL A 89 3.77 1.03 -13.16
N LEU A 90 3.87 2.35 -12.95
CA LEU A 90 2.82 3.14 -12.29
C LEU A 90 1.50 3.13 -13.07
N ILE A 91 1.54 3.33 -14.38
CA ILE A 91 0.35 3.37 -15.25
C ILE A 91 -0.37 2.01 -15.25
N VAL A 92 0.37 0.90 -15.20
CA VAL A 92 -0.20 -0.45 -15.20
C VAL A 92 -0.71 -0.86 -13.81
N LEU A 93 0.04 -0.53 -12.75
CA LEU A 93 -0.27 -1.00 -11.40
C LEU A 93 -1.38 -0.21 -10.71
N LEU A 94 -1.40 1.12 -10.84
CA LEU A 94 -2.42 1.95 -10.20
C LEU A 94 -3.87 1.53 -10.52
N PRO A 95 -4.27 1.29 -11.78
CA PRO A 95 -5.62 0.83 -12.08
C PRO A 95 -5.89 -0.59 -11.56
N ARG A 96 -4.86 -1.45 -11.53
CA ARG A 96 -4.96 -2.82 -11.01
C ARG A 96 -5.19 -2.83 -9.49
N PHE A 97 -4.53 -1.94 -8.74
CA PHE A 97 -4.79 -1.77 -7.31
C PHE A 97 -6.23 -1.35 -7.03
N LYS A 98 -6.75 -0.39 -7.81
CA LYS A 98 -8.17 0.00 -7.70
C LYS A 98 -9.11 -1.16 -7.97
N ARG A 99 -8.78 -2.04 -8.93
CA ARG A 99 -9.58 -3.25 -9.20
C ARG A 99 -9.58 -4.22 -8.02
N VAL A 100 -8.42 -4.46 -7.40
CA VAL A 100 -8.33 -5.31 -6.20
C VAL A 100 -9.16 -4.75 -5.06
N GLN A 101 -9.13 -3.43 -4.82
CA GLN A 101 -9.98 -2.79 -3.80
C GLN A 101 -11.47 -3.04 -4.08
N LYS A 102 -11.93 -2.85 -5.32
CA LYS A 102 -13.33 -3.09 -5.68
C LYS A 102 -13.75 -4.55 -5.48
N LEU A 103 -12.87 -5.51 -5.77
CA LEU A 103 -13.14 -6.94 -5.56
C LEU A 103 -13.17 -7.29 -4.06
N MET A 104 -12.32 -6.67 -3.25
CA MET A 104 -12.37 -6.80 -1.79
C MET A 104 -13.67 -6.24 -1.19
N ASP A 105 -14.12 -5.06 -1.66
CA ASP A 105 -15.40 -4.49 -1.23
C ASP A 105 -16.58 -5.39 -1.59
N GLN A 106 -16.55 -5.99 -2.78
CA GLN A 106 -17.56 -6.98 -3.18
C GLN A 106 -17.53 -8.22 -2.29
N MET A 107 -16.35 -8.78 -1.99
CA MET A 107 -16.22 -9.91 -1.06
C MET A 107 -16.76 -9.58 0.33
N ASN A 108 -16.42 -8.41 0.87
CA ASN A 108 -16.92 -7.94 2.17
C ASN A 108 -18.45 -7.78 2.16
N THR A 109 -19.03 -7.36 1.04
CA THR A 109 -20.48 -7.23 0.88
C THR A 109 -21.16 -8.59 0.89
N ILE A 110 -20.66 -9.56 0.11
CA ILE A 110 -21.19 -10.94 0.10
C ILE A 110 -21.06 -11.59 1.49
N ALA A 111 -19.93 -11.41 2.17
CA ALA A 111 -19.74 -11.91 3.51
C ALA A 111 -20.75 -11.30 4.50
N ARG A 112 -20.97 -9.98 4.43
CA ARG A 112 -21.95 -9.29 5.29
C ARG A 112 -23.38 -9.76 5.02
N GLU A 113 -23.77 -9.91 3.75
CA GLU A 113 -25.08 -10.44 3.34
C GLU A 113 -25.31 -11.86 3.86
N ASN A 114 -24.30 -12.72 3.76
CA ASN A 114 -24.39 -14.09 4.27
C ASN A 114 -24.49 -14.13 5.80
N LEU A 115 -23.74 -13.29 6.51
CA LEU A 115 -23.78 -13.24 7.97
C LEU A 115 -25.09 -12.67 8.51
N SER A 116 -25.61 -11.59 7.91
CA SER A 116 -26.88 -10.99 8.34
C SER A 116 -28.10 -11.81 7.92
N GLY A 117 -28.00 -12.54 6.80
CA GLY A 117 -29.08 -13.34 6.22
C GLY A 117 -28.99 -14.85 6.49
N ILE A 118 -28.11 -15.31 7.39
CA ILE A 118 -27.78 -16.74 7.57
C ILE A 118 -29.03 -17.61 7.81
N SER A 119 -29.98 -17.11 8.61
CA SER A 119 -31.24 -17.81 8.88
C SER A 119 -32.11 -17.98 7.64
N VAL A 120 -32.09 -17.02 6.72
CA VAL A 120 -32.81 -17.08 5.44
C VAL A 120 -32.14 -18.08 4.50
N VAL A 121 -30.80 -18.09 4.47
CA VAL A 121 -30.04 -19.06 3.66
C VAL A 121 -30.39 -20.48 4.07
N HIS A 122 -30.41 -20.79 5.37
CA HIS A 122 -30.82 -22.10 5.88
C HIS A 122 -32.31 -22.40 5.62
N ALA A 123 -33.20 -21.42 5.81
CA ALA A 123 -34.64 -21.60 5.59
C ALA A 123 -34.99 -21.99 4.15
N PHE A 124 -34.18 -21.57 3.18
CA PHE A 124 -34.33 -21.91 1.77
C PHE A 124 -33.34 -22.98 1.27
N ASN A 125 -32.53 -23.58 2.17
CA ASN A 125 -31.49 -24.57 1.84
C ASN A 125 -30.57 -24.09 0.68
N ALA A 126 -30.20 -22.81 0.75
CA ALA A 126 -29.53 -22.07 -0.32
C ALA A 126 -28.02 -21.93 -0.09
N GLU A 127 -27.42 -22.76 0.78
CA GLU A 127 -25.99 -22.68 1.12
C GLU A 127 -25.10 -22.86 -0.13
N ASP A 128 -25.41 -23.84 -0.98
CA ASP A 128 -24.62 -24.12 -2.18
C ASP A 128 -24.63 -22.94 -3.16
N TYR A 129 -25.78 -22.27 -3.29
CA TYR A 129 -25.91 -21.08 -4.12
C TYR A 129 -25.05 -19.92 -3.60
N GLN A 130 -25.06 -19.68 -2.29
CA GLN A 130 -24.24 -18.62 -1.69
C GLN A 130 -22.75 -18.96 -1.70
N ASN A 131 -22.39 -20.22 -1.49
CA ASN A 131 -21.02 -20.70 -1.60
C ASN A 131 -20.48 -20.52 -3.03
N GLU A 132 -21.30 -20.79 -4.04
CA GLU A 132 -20.92 -20.56 -5.44
C GLU A 132 -20.74 -19.07 -5.75
N LYS A 133 -21.64 -18.21 -5.27
CA LYS A 133 -21.53 -16.75 -5.38
C LYS A 133 -20.22 -16.24 -4.74
N PHE A 134 -19.90 -16.74 -3.54
CA PHE A 134 -18.68 -16.39 -2.82
C PHE A 134 -17.42 -16.89 -3.54
N ARG A 135 -17.44 -18.15 -4.01
CA ARG A 135 -16.33 -18.77 -4.75
C ARG A 135 -15.96 -17.97 -5.99
N ARG A 136 -16.94 -17.55 -6.79
CA ARG A 136 -16.70 -16.73 -8.00
C ARG A 136 -16.01 -15.41 -7.69
N ALA A 137 -16.47 -14.71 -6.65
CA ALA A 137 -15.87 -13.44 -6.24
C ALA A 137 -14.43 -13.65 -5.70
N ASN A 138 -14.21 -14.70 -4.92
CA ASN A 138 -12.90 -15.06 -4.40
C ASN A 138 -11.92 -15.46 -5.51
N ASP A 139 -12.36 -16.21 -6.51
CA ASP A 139 -11.52 -16.61 -7.65
C ASP A 139 -11.09 -15.41 -8.49
N GLU A 140 -11.99 -14.44 -8.73
CA GLU A 140 -11.65 -13.21 -9.44
C GLU A 140 -10.64 -12.36 -8.67
N LEU A 141 -10.83 -12.23 -7.36
CA LEU A 141 -9.89 -11.55 -6.47
C LEU A 141 -8.52 -12.22 -6.49
N THR A 142 -8.48 -13.54 -6.28
CA THR A 142 -7.25 -14.33 -6.25
C THR A 142 -6.47 -14.22 -7.56
N LYS A 143 -7.13 -14.38 -8.71
CA LYS A 143 -6.49 -14.24 -10.03
C LYS A 143 -5.90 -12.85 -10.23
N THR A 144 -6.64 -11.81 -9.86
CA THR A 144 -6.18 -10.43 -9.99
C THR A 144 -4.98 -10.16 -9.07
N GLN A 145 -5.00 -10.68 -7.85
CA GLN A 145 -3.97 -10.50 -6.86
C GLN A 145 -2.68 -11.27 -7.19
N MET A 146 -2.80 -12.52 -7.66
CA MET A 146 -1.67 -13.33 -8.12
C MET A 146 -0.92 -12.67 -9.28
N PHE A 147 -1.66 -12.14 -10.27
CA PHE A 147 -1.04 -11.40 -11.36
C PHE A 147 -0.27 -10.17 -10.86
N ASN A 148 -0.88 -9.41 -9.93
CA ASN A 148 -0.23 -8.23 -9.36
C ASN A 148 1.05 -8.63 -8.58
N GLN A 149 0.99 -9.68 -7.75
CA GLN A 149 2.15 -10.18 -7.02
C GLN A 149 3.28 -10.64 -7.95
N HIS A 150 2.96 -11.39 -9.02
CA HIS A 150 3.96 -11.79 -10.01
C HIS A 150 4.59 -10.57 -10.71
N THR A 151 3.79 -9.56 -11.03
CA THR A 151 4.29 -8.31 -11.62
C THR A 151 5.23 -7.57 -10.66
N PHE A 152 4.89 -7.54 -9.37
CA PHE A 152 5.75 -6.97 -8.32
C PHE A 152 7.03 -7.76 -8.08
N ALA A 153 6.95 -9.09 -8.15
CA ALA A 153 8.12 -9.95 -7.96
C ALA A 153 9.19 -9.72 -9.03
N LEU A 154 8.79 -9.27 -10.22
CA LEU A 154 9.71 -8.92 -11.31
C LEU A 154 10.32 -7.51 -11.18
N LEU A 155 9.70 -6.61 -10.42
CA LEU A 155 10.21 -5.24 -10.23
C LEU A 155 11.55 -5.21 -9.50
N LEU A 156 11.69 -5.97 -8.42
CA LEU A 156 12.91 -5.99 -7.63
C LEU A 156 14.12 -6.49 -8.44
N PRO A 157 14.06 -7.66 -9.12
CA PRO A 157 15.12 -8.13 -10.02
C PRO A 157 15.45 -7.14 -11.13
N ALA A 158 14.45 -6.55 -11.78
CA ALA A 158 14.65 -5.59 -12.86
C ALA A 158 15.41 -4.34 -12.38
N MET A 159 15.06 -3.83 -11.19
CA MET A 159 15.75 -2.72 -10.55
C MET A 159 17.17 -3.08 -10.13
N THR A 160 17.38 -4.26 -9.54
CA THR A 160 18.72 -4.70 -9.12
C THR A 160 19.65 -4.94 -10.29
N LEU A 161 19.16 -5.55 -11.38
CA LEU A 161 19.94 -5.77 -12.61
C LEU A 161 20.28 -4.45 -13.31
N GLY A 162 19.40 -3.45 -13.21
CA GLY A 162 19.72 -2.11 -13.70
C GLY A 162 20.79 -1.40 -12.87
N MET A 163 20.85 -1.66 -11.56
CA MET A 163 21.82 -0.99 -10.68
C MET A 163 23.17 -1.73 -10.56
N SER A 164 23.24 -3.01 -10.94
CA SER A 164 24.47 -3.83 -10.94
C SER A 164 25.25 -3.73 -12.24
#